data_AF-A0A9E2YWV0-F1
#
_entry.id   AF-A0A9E2YWV0-F1
#
_cell.length_a   1.000
_cell.length_b   1.000
_cell.length_c   1.000
_cell.angle_alpha   90.00
_cell.angle_beta   90.00
_cell.angle_gamma   90.00
#
_symmetry.space_group_name_H-M   'P 1'
#
loop_
_entity.id
_entity.type
_entity.pdbx_description
1 polymer ?
#
loop_
_entity_poly.entity_id
_entity_poly.type
_entity_poly.pdbx_seq_one_letter_code
_entity_poly.pdbx_strand_id
1 'polypeptide(L)'
;MIVSYWIGSRRSYAWLIDGQKTEMIVLPEGAARIRELVTEYREELEHSPRDPITNPASAGWKLAQAVAEPVAGKIPAGANVIVVPDGPLHDISLDTLPLAGDPPQYWIERATLAVAPSLHVMASVGPRSRTRGGVLIVGDPEPVAQYTKLSYASTEIGSLRRRFASREKKVLTGGEATVTAYRESDPERFWLIHFTAHAEANHDAPLDSAVILAPDRSEYKLYAHDIDRLQAELVTVSACRSAGSRSFSGEGLIGFAWAFLHAGARNVVAGLWDVDDRSTAQLMDRMYAELESGKSPAEALHAAKLELLRSGGNLRKPYYWGPFQLYRTAID
;
A
#
# COMPACT_ATOMS: atom_id res chain seq x y z
N MET A 1 14.99 8.32 -7.27
CA MET A 1 15.56 9.05 -6.11
C MET A 1 15.11 8.36 -4.84
N ILE A 2 15.92 8.36 -3.78
CA ILE A 2 15.57 7.74 -2.49
C ILE A 2 15.50 8.80 -1.40
N VAL A 3 14.49 8.71 -0.54
CA VAL A 3 14.39 9.45 0.73
C VAL A 3 14.45 8.42 1.85
N SER A 4 15.55 8.37 2.60
CA SER A 4 15.67 7.47 3.75
C SER A 4 15.52 8.26 5.04
N TYR A 5 14.64 7.83 5.93
CA TYR A 5 14.42 8.44 7.23
C TYR A 5 15.18 7.69 8.34
N TRP A 6 15.56 8.41 9.39
CA TRP A 6 15.95 7.85 10.68
C TRP A 6 15.36 8.72 11.79
N ILE A 7 14.53 8.12 12.62
CA ILE A 7 13.73 8.79 13.64
C ILE A 7 14.36 8.54 15.02
N GLY A 8 15.29 9.42 15.38
CA GLY A 8 16.02 9.32 16.64
C GLY A 8 15.29 9.96 17.82
N SER A 9 15.64 9.53 19.03
CA SER A 9 15.00 9.99 20.28
C SER A 9 15.16 11.50 20.54
N ARG A 10 16.30 12.09 20.13
CA ARG A 10 16.60 13.53 20.30
C ARG A 10 16.56 14.33 19.02
N ARG A 11 16.97 13.72 17.91
CA ARG A 11 17.03 14.33 16.58
C ARG A 11 16.66 13.27 15.57
N SER A 12 15.99 13.68 14.52
CA SER A 12 15.68 12.82 13.38
C SER A 12 16.38 13.36 12.14
N TYR A 13 16.62 12.50 11.17
CA TYR A 13 17.32 12.83 9.94
C TYR A 13 16.60 12.22 8.74
N ALA A 14 16.79 12.84 7.58
CA ALA A 14 16.46 12.26 6.29
C ALA A 14 17.68 12.36 5.38
N TRP A 15 17.87 11.37 4.51
CA TRP A 15 18.87 11.39 3.45
C TRP A 15 18.17 11.39 2.10
N LEU A 16 18.49 12.39 1.27
CA LEU A 16 18.16 12.40 -0.15
C LEU A 16 19.32 11.77 -0.91
N ILE A 17 19.04 10.66 -1.60
CA ILE A 17 20.05 9.88 -2.33
C ILE A 17 19.63 9.82 -3.79
N ASP A 18 20.51 10.31 -4.66
CA ASP A 18 20.41 10.12 -6.10
C ASP A 18 21.72 9.52 -6.66
N GLY A 19 21.80 9.33 -7.98
CA GLY A 19 22.96 8.71 -8.61
C GLY A 19 24.25 9.54 -8.54
N GLN A 20 24.21 10.77 -8.04
CA GLN A 20 25.36 11.68 -7.99
C GLN A 20 25.69 12.17 -6.59
N LYS A 21 24.70 12.32 -5.70
CA LYS A 21 24.90 12.87 -4.37
C LYS A 21 24.03 12.21 -3.31
N THR A 22 24.52 12.29 -2.09
CA THR A 22 23.75 12.03 -0.87
C THR A 22 23.75 13.30 -0.04
N GLU A 23 22.56 13.78 0.31
CA GLU A 23 22.37 14.98 1.12
C GLU A 23 21.64 14.62 2.41
N MET A 24 22.26 14.91 3.56
CA MET A 24 21.65 14.71 4.87
C MET A 24 20.89 15.97 5.31
N ILE A 25 19.65 15.78 5.75
CA ILE A 25 18.73 16.81 6.22
C ILE A 25 18.40 16.52 7.68
N VAL A 26 18.57 17.52 8.53
CA VAL A 26 18.14 17.45 9.94
C VAL A 26 16.65 17.76 9.98
N LEU A 27 15.86 16.87 10.55
CA LEU A 27 14.43 17.09 10.74
C LEU A 27 14.20 17.89 12.03
N PRO A 28 13.17 18.75 12.07
CA PRO A 28 12.91 19.64 13.20
C PRO A 28 12.49 18.88 14.47
N GLU A 29 11.89 17.70 14.33
CA GLU A 29 11.27 16.96 15.43
C GLU A 29 11.94 15.60 15.71
N GLY A 30 11.91 15.19 16.98
CA GLY A 30 12.38 13.88 17.45
C GLY A 30 11.26 12.81 17.47
N ALA A 31 11.64 11.58 17.79
CA ALA A 31 10.75 10.41 17.75
C ALA A 31 9.44 10.56 18.54
N ALA A 32 9.47 11.19 19.72
CA ALA A 32 8.29 11.34 20.56
C ALA A 32 7.22 12.19 19.86
N ARG A 33 7.62 13.37 19.34
CA ARG A 33 6.70 14.28 18.67
C ARG A 33 6.23 13.74 17.32
N ILE A 34 7.11 13.10 16.55
CA ILE A 34 6.73 12.48 15.27
C ILE A 34 5.70 11.35 15.49
N ARG A 35 5.90 10.50 16.51
CA ARG A 35 4.95 9.44 16.85
C ARG A 35 3.58 10.00 17.22
N GLU A 36 3.55 11.01 18.08
CA GLU A 36 2.32 11.71 18.46
C GLU A 36 1.59 12.26 17.23
N LEU A 37 2.30 12.97 16.35
CA LEU A 37 1.74 13.54 15.12
C LEU A 37 1.23 12.48 14.14
N VAL A 38 1.92 11.35 14.02
CA VAL A 38 1.46 10.22 13.21
C VAL A 38 0.15 9.66 13.78
N THR A 39 0.07 9.43 15.10
CA THR A 39 -1.15 8.95 15.74
C THR A 39 -2.30 9.94 15.55
N GLU A 40 -2.09 11.23 15.82
CA GLU A 40 -3.11 12.26 15.62
C GLU A 40 -3.57 12.33 14.16
N TYR A 41 -2.65 12.22 13.21
CA TYR A 41 -2.99 12.32 11.80
C TYR A 41 -3.73 11.08 11.28
N ARG A 42 -3.41 9.88 11.77
CA ARG A 42 -4.19 8.67 11.47
C ARG A 42 -5.62 8.80 11.98
N GLU A 43 -5.79 9.25 13.22
CA GLU A 43 -7.12 9.52 13.78
C GLU A 43 -7.87 10.57 12.95
N GLU A 44 -7.18 11.62 12.48
CA GLU A 44 -7.76 12.59 11.57
C GLU A 44 -8.18 11.97 10.23
N LEU A 45 -7.36 11.11 9.63
CA LEU A 45 -7.69 10.44 8.37
C LEU A 45 -8.89 9.51 8.50
N GLU A 46 -8.95 8.72 9.56
CA GLU A 46 -9.97 7.67 9.73
C GLU A 46 -11.31 8.24 10.22
N HIS A 47 -11.28 9.27 11.08
CA HIS A 47 -12.48 9.73 11.79
C HIS A 47 -12.92 11.16 11.47
N SER A 48 -12.09 11.98 10.82
CA SER A 48 -12.46 13.37 10.53
C SER A 48 -13.37 13.48 9.31
N PRO A 49 -14.47 14.27 9.39
CA PRO A 49 -15.27 14.58 8.22
C PRO A 49 -14.62 15.65 7.31
N ARG A 50 -13.52 16.29 7.75
CA ARG A 50 -12.86 17.39 7.02
C ARG A 50 -11.64 16.90 6.24
N ASP A 51 -11.40 17.52 5.10
CA ASP A 51 -10.21 17.30 4.29
C ASP A 51 -8.98 17.97 4.97
N PRO A 52 -7.94 17.22 5.41
CA PRO A 52 -6.85 17.76 6.23
C PRO A 52 -6.11 18.95 5.62
N ILE A 53 -6.06 19.02 4.28
CA ILE A 53 -5.39 20.11 3.56
C ILE A 53 -6.06 21.47 3.77
N THR A 54 -7.36 21.48 4.12
CA THR A 54 -8.15 22.71 4.29
C THR A 54 -7.92 23.42 5.63
N ASN A 55 -7.24 22.78 6.58
CA ASN A 55 -6.95 23.33 7.90
C ASN A 55 -5.44 23.32 8.18
N PRO A 56 -4.72 24.43 7.98
CA PRO A 56 -3.28 24.54 8.27
C PRO A 56 -2.86 24.18 9.69
N ALA A 57 -3.78 24.12 10.65
CA ALA A 57 -3.53 23.70 12.03
C ALA A 57 -3.73 22.18 12.26
N SER A 58 -4.05 21.41 11.22
CA SER A 58 -4.27 19.96 11.30
C SER A 58 -3.04 19.17 11.70
N ALA A 59 -3.23 17.93 12.14
CA ALA A 59 -2.12 17.02 12.44
C ALA A 59 -1.33 16.71 11.17
N GLY A 60 -2.02 16.59 10.03
CA GLY A 60 -1.39 16.41 8.72
C GLY A 60 -0.40 17.51 8.36
N TRP A 61 -0.77 18.78 8.55
CA TRP A 61 0.14 19.91 8.30
C TRP A 61 1.33 19.95 9.26
N LYS A 62 1.11 19.68 10.55
CA LYS A 62 2.20 19.62 11.54
C LYS A 62 3.17 18.47 11.25
N LEU A 63 2.65 17.31 10.87
CA LEU A 63 3.46 16.16 10.45
C LEU A 63 4.23 16.47 9.16
N ALA A 64 3.57 17.10 8.19
CA ALA A 64 4.23 17.52 6.95
C ALA A 64 5.42 18.47 7.22
N GLN A 65 5.24 19.46 8.08
CA GLN A 65 6.33 20.34 8.51
C GLN A 65 7.48 19.57 9.17
N ALA A 66 7.15 18.52 9.92
CA ALA A 66 8.14 17.69 10.60
C ALA A 66 8.94 16.78 9.66
N VAL A 67 8.33 16.21 8.61
CA VAL A 67 8.97 15.14 7.82
C VAL A 67 8.92 15.30 6.31
N ALA A 68 7.94 16.00 5.75
CA ALA A 68 7.75 16.14 4.30
C ALA A 68 8.35 17.44 3.76
N GLU A 69 8.02 18.59 4.36
CA GLU A 69 8.51 19.92 3.94
C GLU A 69 10.04 20.02 3.86
N PRO A 70 10.82 19.48 4.83
CA PRO A 70 12.27 19.55 4.77
C PRO A 70 12.88 18.87 3.54
N VAL A 71 12.16 17.91 2.93
CA VAL A 71 12.66 17.07 1.83
C VAL A 71 11.96 17.37 0.50
N ALA A 72 10.65 17.64 0.50
CA ALA A 72 9.82 17.66 -0.70
C ALA A 72 10.23 18.76 -1.69
N GLY A 73 10.64 19.93 -1.20
CA GLY A 73 11.11 21.04 -2.04
C GLY A 73 12.41 20.74 -2.80
N LYS A 74 13.21 19.79 -2.31
CA LYS A 74 14.48 19.36 -2.93
C LYS A 74 14.29 18.23 -3.95
N ILE A 75 13.11 17.62 -3.99
CA ILE A 75 12.75 16.58 -4.94
C ILE A 75 12.19 17.25 -6.21
N PRO A 76 12.68 16.91 -7.41
CA PRO A 76 12.11 17.41 -8.67
C PRO A 76 10.63 17.04 -8.80
N ALA A 77 9.82 17.95 -9.34
CA ALA A 77 8.43 17.64 -9.65
C ALA A 77 8.34 16.51 -10.69
N GLY A 78 7.42 15.57 -10.49
CA GLY A 78 7.25 14.38 -11.33
C GLY A 78 8.28 13.27 -11.06
N ALA A 79 9.11 13.38 -10.03
CA ALA A 79 10.09 12.34 -9.71
C ALA A 79 9.43 11.05 -9.18
N ASN A 80 10.02 9.91 -9.54
CA ASN A 80 9.80 8.64 -8.89
C ASN A 80 10.69 8.55 -7.63
N VAL A 81 10.05 8.51 -6.47
CA VAL A 81 10.68 8.57 -5.15
C VAL A 81 10.46 7.25 -4.43
N ILE A 82 11.55 6.63 -4.00
CA ILE A 82 11.51 5.51 -3.07
C ILE A 82 11.72 6.05 -1.66
N VAL A 83 10.74 5.86 -0.80
CA VAL A 83 10.81 6.22 0.62
C VAL A 83 11.24 5.00 1.41
N VAL A 84 12.27 5.16 2.24
CA VAL A 84 12.63 4.20 3.28
C VAL A 84 12.23 4.84 4.61
N PRO A 85 11.02 4.56 5.13
CA PRO A 85 10.56 5.12 6.40
C PRO A 85 11.30 4.49 7.58
N ASP A 86 11.17 5.12 8.75
CA ASP A 86 11.69 4.58 10.01
C ASP A 86 10.68 4.86 11.15
N GLY A 87 10.64 3.94 12.11
CA GLY A 87 9.75 3.98 13.27
C GLY A 87 8.28 4.30 12.90
N PRO A 88 7.68 5.34 13.51
CA PRO A 88 6.25 5.63 13.32
C PRO A 88 5.88 6.02 11.88
N LEU A 89 6.83 6.36 11.00
CA LEU A 89 6.49 6.72 9.61
C LEU A 89 6.01 5.54 8.77
N HIS A 90 6.21 4.31 9.25
CA HIS A 90 5.62 3.11 8.67
C HIS A 90 4.08 3.09 8.74
N ASP A 91 3.50 3.88 9.64
CA ASP A 91 2.07 3.79 9.96
C ASP A 91 1.20 4.71 9.10
N ILE A 92 1.80 5.47 8.19
CA ILE A 92 1.12 6.51 7.43
C ILE A 92 1.58 6.55 5.97
N SER A 93 0.68 6.99 5.10
CA SER A 93 1.02 7.31 3.72
C SER A 93 1.57 8.72 3.60
N LEU A 94 2.89 8.85 3.41
CA LEU A 94 3.52 10.17 3.23
C LEU A 94 2.99 10.93 2.03
N ASP A 95 2.45 10.24 1.01
CA ASP A 95 1.82 10.88 -0.14
C ASP A 95 0.52 11.64 0.22
N THR A 96 -0.07 11.37 1.39
CA THR A 96 -1.20 12.11 1.97
C THR A 96 -0.80 13.37 2.72
N LEU A 97 0.49 13.64 2.93
CA LEU A 97 0.92 14.82 3.66
C LEU A 97 0.71 16.09 2.81
N PRO A 98 0.07 17.14 3.36
CA PRO A 98 -0.09 18.40 2.66
C PRO A 98 1.26 19.12 2.54
N LEU A 99 1.48 19.82 1.43
CA LEU A 99 2.64 20.65 1.18
C LEU A 99 2.21 22.10 0.97
N ALA A 100 2.99 23.02 1.51
CA ALA A 100 2.82 24.46 1.38
C ALA A 100 2.91 24.86 -0.09
N GLY A 101 2.03 25.78 -0.48
CA GLY A 101 1.89 26.27 -1.84
C GLY A 101 0.67 27.17 -1.95
N ASP A 102 0.53 27.84 -3.08
CA ASP A 102 -0.65 28.63 -3.42
C ASP A 102 -1.20 28.18 -4.78
N PRO A 103 -2.25 27.32 -4.82
CA PRO A 103 -2.92 26.68 -3.67
C PRO A 103 -2.06 25.57 -3.03
N PRO A 104 -2.37 25.15 -1.78
CA PRO A 104 -1.73 23.97 -1.17
C PRO A 104 -2.11 22.70 -1.92
N GLN A 105 -1.20 21.73 -1.91
CA GLN A 105 -1.37 20.44 -2.60
C GLN A 105 -0.91 19.28 -1.70
N TYR A 106 -1.34 18.06 -1.98
CA TYR A 106 -0.79 16.87 -1.34
C TYR A 106 0.55 16.47 -1.96
N TRP A 107 1.43 15.81 -1.21
CA TRP A 107 2.74 15.38 -1.73
C TRP A 107 2.58 14.46 -2.95
N ILE A 108 1.52 13.67 -3.00
CA ILE A 108 1.17 12.86 -4.18
C ILE A 108 1.07 13.69 -5.48
N GLU A 109 0.70 14.96 -5.43
CA GLU A 109 0.57 15.81 -6.62
C GLU A 109 1.94 16.23 -7.18
N ARG A 110 3.00 16.15 -6.35
CA ARG A 110 4.37 16.53 -6.72
C ARG A 110 5.22 15.35 -7.19
N ALA A 111 5.02 14.16 -6.64
CA ALA A 111 5.88 13.00 -6.90
C ALA A 111 5.12 11.68 -6.83
N THR A 112 5.65 10.66 -7.50
CA THR A 112 5.19 9.27 -7.38
C THR A 112 5.99 8.61 -6.25
N LEU A 113 5.31 8.13 -5.21
CA LEU A 113 5.95 7.51 -4.05
C LEU A 113 5.79 5.99 -4.08
N ALA A 114 6.89 5.29 -3.82
CA ALA A 114 6.91 3.87 -3.47
C ALA A 114 7.67 3.71 -2.15
N VAL A 115 7.30 2.73 -1.35
CA VAL A 115 7.97 2.40 -0.10
C VAL A 115 8.92 1.26 -0.34
N ALA A 116 10.16 1.40 0.12
CA ALA A 116 11.05 0.29 0.28
C ALA A 116 11.29 0.05 1.76
N PRO A 117 11.32 -1.21 2.19
CA PRO A 117 11.42 -1.48 3.59
C PRO A 117 12.82 -1.21 4.17
N SER A 118 13.86 -1.41 3.38
CA SER A 118 15.23 -1.07 3.73
C SER A 118 16.08 -0.95 2.47
N LEU A 119 17.16 -0.18 2.56
CA LEU A 119 18.15 -0.09 1.48
C LEU A 119 18.81 -1.44 1.17
N HIS A 120 18.98 -2.30 2.18
CA HIS A 120 19.62 -3.60 2.01
C HIS A 120 18.78 -4.54 1.14
N VAL A 121 17.48 -4.63 1.44
CA VAL A 121 16.53 -5.44 0.66
C VAL A 121 16.51 -4.96 -0.80
N MET A 122 16.54 -3.64 -1.02
CA MET A 122 16.63 -3.07 -2.37
C MET A 122 17.90 -3.48 -3.14
N ALA A 123 19.04 -3.52 -2.44
CA ALA A 123 20.32 -3.88 -3.05
C ALA A 123 20.45 -5.40 -3.35
N SER A 124 19.61 -6.23 -2.72
CA SER A 124 19.68 -7.69 -2.82
C SER A 124 18.92 -8.30 -4.00
N VAL A 125 18.10 -7.51 -4.71
CA VAL A 125 17.25 -8.02 -5.80
C VAL A 125 17.92 -7.85 -7.16
N GLY A 126 18.20 -8.98 -7.82
CA GLY A 126 18.73 -9.00 -9.18
C GLY A 126 17.70 -8.67 -10.27
N PRO A 127 18.16 -8.38 -11.50
CA PRO A 127 17.27 -8.22 -12.66
C PRO A 127 16.53 -9.54 -12.96
N ARG A 128 15.24 -9.46 -13.33
CA ARG A 128 14.44 -10.61 -13.83
C ARG A 128 13.91 -10.31 -15.23
N SER A 129 13.65 -11.39 -15.96
CA SER A 129 12.92 -11.36 -17.22
C SER A 129 11.54 -10.71 -17.06
N ARG A 130 11.19 -9.81 -17.99
CA ARG A 130 9.92 -9.05 -18.05
C ARG A 130 8.80 -9.80 -18.78
N THR A 131 8.84 -11.12 -18.85
CA THR A 131 7.77 -11.88 -19.51
C THR A 131 6.47 -11.70 -18.74
N ARG A 132 5.54 -10.93 -19.32
CA ARG A 132 4.19 -10.73 -18.80
C ARG A 132 3.48 -12.09 -18.76
N GLY A 133 3.46 -12.71 -17.58
CA GLY A 133 2.74 -13.95 -17.30
C GLY A 133 1.24 -13.73 -17.04
N GLY A 134 0.57 -14.81 -16.63
CA GLY A 134 -0.86 -14.82 -16.32
C GLY A 134 -1.22 -14.05 -15.05
N VAL A 135 -2.52 -13.99 -14.77
CA VAL A 135 -3.11 -13.29 -13.61
C VAL A 135 -3.86 -14.28 -12.71
N LEU A 136 -3.53 -14.29 -11.42
CA LEU A 136 -4.31 -14.98 -10.39
C LEU A 136 -5.18 -13.96 -9.66
N ILE A 137 -6.49 -14.21 -9.64
CA ILE A 137 -7.48 -13.39 -8.94
C ILE A 137 -8.14 -14.27 -7.88
N VAL A 138 -8.04 -13.89 -6.62
CA VAL A 138 -8.63 -14.60 -5.48
C VAL A 138 -9.48 -13.60 -4.69
N GLY A 139 -10.76 -13.85 -4.49
CA GLY A 139 -11.55 -12.90 -3.68
C GLY A 139 -13.05 -13.05 -3.78
N ASP A 140 -13.76 -12.12 -3.13
CA ASP A 140 -15.19 -12.28 -2.80
C ASP A 140 -15.48 -13.66 -2.18
N PRO A 141 -14.71 -14.10 -1.15
CA PRO A 141 -14.92 -15.41 -0.53
C PRO A 141 -16.29 -15.48 0.17
N GLU A 142 -16.79 -16.70 0.35
CA GLU A 142 -17.97 -16.91 1.20
C GLU A 142 -17.71 -16.46 2.64
N PRO A 143 -18.70 -15.85 3.32
CA PRO A 143 -18.55 -15.42 4.71
C PRO A 143 -18.16 -16.56 5.64
N VAL A 144 -17.28 -16.26 6.62
CA VAL A 144 -16.80 -17.22 7.61
C VAL A 144 -16.58 -16.51 8.94
N ALA A 145 -16.87 -17.20 10.05
CA ALA A 145 -16.69 -16.66 11.40
C ALA A 145 -17.28 -15.24 11.56
N GLN A 146 -16.46 -14.25 11.93
CA GLN A 146 -16.86 -12.84 12.05
C GLN A 146 -16.75 -12.03 10.75
N TYR A 147 -16.22 -12.60 9.67
CA TYR A 147 -15.95 -11.88 8.43
C TYR A 147 -17.15 -11.98 7.49
N THR A 148 -17.85 -10.86 7.37
CA THR A 148 -19.04 -10.73 6.53
C THR A 148 -18.70 -10.42 5.08
N LYS A 149 -19.68 -10.57 4.19
CA LYS A 149 -19.51 -10.25 2.78
C LYS A 149 -19.20 -8.76 2.57
N LEU A 150 -18.15 -8.47 1.79
CA LEU A 150 -17.83 -7.12 1.31
C LEU A 150 -18.79 -6.74 0.18
N SER A 151 -19.39 -5.55 0.24
CA SER A 151 -20.47 -5.16 -0.68
C SER A 151 -19.97 -4.93 -2.10
N TYR A 152 -18.73 -4.44 -2.23
CA TYR A 152 -18.14 -4.11 -3.54
C TYR A 152 -17.09 -5.11 -4.04
N ALA A 153 -16.79 -6.19 -3.30
CA ALA A 153 -15.79 -7.19 -3.72
C ALA A 153 -16.14 -7.85 -5.07
N SER A 154 -17.41 -8.22 -5.28
CA SER A 154 -17.85 -8.78 -6.56
C SER A 154 -17.70 -7.80 -7.74
N THR A 155 -17.84 -6.49 -7.46
CA THR A 155 -17.65 -5.43 -8.47
C THR A 155 -16.19 -5.34 -8.88
N GLU A 156 -15.28 -5.34 -7.90
CA GLU A 156 -13.84 -5.31 -8.13
C GLU A 156 -13.36 -6.53 -8.93
N ILE A 157 -13.72 -7.73 -8.48
CA ILE A 157 -13.43 -8.99 -9.19
C ILE A 157 -13.97 -8.95 -10.63
N GLY A 158 -15.20 -8.46 -10.82
CA GLY A 158 -15.80 -8.31 -12.14
C GLY A 158 -15.01 -7.37 -13.06
N SER A 159 -14.51 -6.26 -12.52
CA SER A 159 -13.66 -5.31 -13.25
C SER A 159 -12.31 -5.93 -13.65
N LEU A 160 -11.65 -6.66 -12.75
CA LEU A 160 -10.40 -7.35 -13.04
C LEU A 160 -10.56 -8.43 -14.13
N ARG A 161 -11.65 -9.22 -14.07
CA ARG A 161 -11.96 -10.24 -15.08
C ARG A 161 -12.11 -9.64 -16.48
N ARG A 162 -12.76 -8.47 -16.58
CA ARG A 162 -12.91 -7.74 -17.85
C ARG A 162 -11.59 -7.12 -18.29
N ARG A 163 -10.83 -6.51 -17.39
CA ARG A 163 -9.55 -5.86 -17.70
C ARG A 163 -8.54 -6.85 -18.26
N PHE A 164 -8.46 -8.04 -17.66
CA PHE A 164 -7.54 -9.10 -18.08
C PHE A 164 -8.21 -10.13 -18.99
N ALA A 165 -9.19 -9.72 -19.80
CA ALA A 165 -9.91 -10.62 -20.71
C ALA A 165 -8.96 -11.36 -21.68
N SER A 166 -7.92 -10.67 -22.18
CA SER A 166 -6.95 -11.19 -23.16
C SER A 166 -5.75 -11.92 -22.55
N ARG A 167 -5.64 -11.99 -21.22
CA ARG A 167 -4.55 -12.70 -20.53
C ARG A 167 -5.00 -14.08 -20.05
N GLU A 168 -4.04 -15.00 -19.98
CA GLU A 168 -4.19 -16.21 -19.16
C GLU A 168 -4.54 -15.78 -17.73
N LYS A 169 -5.63 -16.34 -17.18
CA LYS A 169 -6.07 -16.00 -15.83
C LYS A 169 -6.69 -17.19 -15.11
N LYS A 170 -6.43 -17.28 -13.81
CA LYS A 170 -7.13 -18.14 -12.87
C LYS A 170 -7.93 -17.25 -11.93
N VAL A 171 -9.20 -17.58 -11.72
CA VAL A 171 -10.11 -16.81 -10.86
C VAL A 171 -10.69 -17.77 -9.83
N LEU A 172 -10.49 -17.47 -8.56
CA LEU A 172 -11.00 -18.21 -7.40
C LEU A 172 -11.92 -17.27 -6.62
N THR A 173 -13.23 -17.56 -6.61
CA THR A 173 -14.24 -16.65 -6.03
C THR A 173 -15.33 -17.40 -5.28
N GLY A 174 -16.02 -16.74 -4.35
CA GLY A 174 -17.06 -17.38 -3.54
C GLY A 174 -16.50 -18.58 -2.77
N GLY A 175 -17.24 -19.71 -2.77
CA GLY A 175 -16.79 -20.94 -2.14
C GLY A 175 -15.53 -21.57 -2.74
N GLU A 176 -15.07 -21.14 -3.92
CA GLU A 176 -13.81 -21.61 -4.53
C GLU A 176 -12.58 -20.80 -4.08
N ALA A 177 -12.77 -19.64 -3.46
CA ALA A 177 -11.68 -18.80 -2.96
C ALA A 177 -11.12 -19.36 -1.64
N THR A 178 -10.63 -20.59 -1.63
CA THR A 178 -10.12 -21.29 -0.44
C THR A 178 -8.60 -21.29 -0.38
N VAL A 179 -8.04 -21.56 0.81
CA VAL A 179 -6.58 -21.70 1.00
C VAL A 179 -6.03 -22.86 0.15
N THR A 180 -6.72 -23.99 0.13
CA THR A 180 -6.36 -25.15 -0.70
C THR A 180 -6.34 -24.79 -2.19
N ALA A 181 -7.39 -24.13 -2.69
CA ALA A 181 -7.47 -23.75 -4.10
C ALA A 181 -6.37 -22.75 -4.50
N TYR A 182 -5.99 -21.84 -3.60
CA TYR A 182 -4.83 -20.97 -3.80
C TYR A 182 -3.53 -21.77 -3.91
N ARG A 183 -3.25 -22.69 -2.98
CA ARG A 183 -2.04 -23.53 -2.98
C ARG A 183 -1.97 -24.42 -4.23
N GLU A 184 -3.10 -24.96 -4.67
CA GLU A 184 -3.21 -25.81 -5.87
C GLU A 184 -3.21 -25.01 -7.19
N SER A 185 -3.17 -23.68 -7.14
CA SER A 185 -3.21 -22.84 -8.35
C SER A 185 -1.84 -22.62 -9.01
N ASP A 186 -0.75 -23.12 -8.41
CA ASP A 186 0.64 -22.81 -8.78
C ASP A 186 0.92 -21.28 -8.74
N PRO A 187 0.75 -20.61 -7.58
CA PRO A 187 0.83 -19.15 -7.48
C PRO A 187 2.15 -18.56 -8.03
N GLU A 188 3.24 -19.34 -8.01
CA GLU A 188 4.57 -18.96 -8.49
C GLU A 188 4.63 -18.63 -9.98
N ARG A 189 3.68 -19.09 -10.79
CA ARG A 189 3.67 -18.88 -12.25
C ARG A 189 3.05 -17.54 -12.67
N PHE A 190 2.31 -16.90 -11.77
CA PHE A 190 1.54 -15.71 -12.12
C PHE A 190 2.40 -14.46 -11.99
N TRP A 191 2.26 -13.59 -12.99
CA TRP A 191 2.92 -12.29 -13.01
C TRP A 191 2.18 -11.29 -12.12
N LEU A 192 0.85 -11.42 -12.04
CA LEU A 192 0.00 -10.62 -11.16
C LEU A 192 -0.80 -11.54 -10.25
N ILE A 193 -0.84 -11.22 -8.96
CA ILE A 193 -1.72 -11.88 -8.00
C ILE A 193 -2.56 -10.80 -7.31
N HIS A 194 -3.87 -10.97 -7.30
CA HIS A 194 -4.80 -10.03 -6.69
C HIS A 194 -5.68 -10.73 -5.67
N PHE A 195 -5.72 -10.20 -4.45
CA PHE A 195 -6.61 -10.61 -3.38
C PHE A 195 -7.69 -9.55 -3.12
N THR A 196 -8.97 -9.90 -3.19
CA THR A 196 -10.11 -9.06 -2.75
C THR A 196 -10.85 -9.74 -1.61
N ALA A 197 -10.50 -9.43 -0.36
CA ALA A 197 -10.99 -10.17 0.81
C ALA A 197 -10.83 -9.35 2.11
N HIS A 198 -11.20 -9.91 3.27
CA HIS A 198 -10.74 -9.36 4.55
C HIS A 198 -9.30 -9.79 4.84
N ALA A 199 -8.59 -9.03 5.66
CA ALA A 199 -7.28 -9.41 6.16
C ALA A 199 -7.16 -9.13 7.66
N GLU A 200 -6.31 -9.93 8.31
CA GLU A 200 -5.88 -9.72 9.69
C GLU A 200 -4.38 -9.46 9.75
N ALA A 201 -4.01 -8.44 10.51
CA ALA A 201 -2.63 -8.16 10.84
C ALA A 201 -2.33 -8.68 12.24
N ASN A 202 -1.18 -9.34 12.39
CA ASN A 202 -0.63 -9.69 13.70
C ASN A 202 0.68 -8.92 13.88
N HIS A 203 0.69 -7.95 14.80
CA HIS A 203 1.86 -7.11 15.05
C HIS A 203 3.00 -7.87 15.76
N ASP A 204 2.65 -8.71 16.73
CA ASP A 204 3.61 -9.40 17.57
C ASP A 204 4.22 -10.61 16.85
N ALA A 205 3.46 -11.21 15.93
CA ALA A 205 3.93 -12.23 15.00
C ALA A 205 3.50 -11.85 13.58
N PRO A 206 4.24 -10.97 12.88
CA PRO A 206 3.94 -10.49 11.53
C PRO A 206 3.61 -11.59 10.51
N LEU A 207 4.27 -12.75 10.64
CA LEU A 207 4.06 -13.91 9.77
C LEU A 207 2.71 -14.60 9.99
N ASP A 208 2.06 -14.41 11.15
CA ASP A 208 0.72 -14.91 11.46
C ASP A 208 -0.39 -13.95 10.99
N SER A 209 -0.04 -12.89 10.25
CA SER A 209 -1.02 -12.10 9.50
C SER A 209 -1.62 -12.94 8.37
N ALA A 210 -2.89 -12.73 8.02
CA ALA A 210 -3.58 -13.59 7.06
C ALA A 210 -4.58 -12.87 6.16
N VAL A 211 -4.76 -13.38 4.95
CA VAL A 211 -5.96 -13.11 4.13
C VAL A 211 -7.03 -14.11 4.50
N ILE A 212 -8.24 -13.61 4.69
CA ILE A 212 -9.41 -14.41 5.05
C ILE A 212 -10.09 -14.89 3.77
N LEU A 213 -10.14 -16.20 3.62
CA LEU A 213 -10.66 -16.92 2.45
C LEU A 213 -11.90 -17.73 2.82
N ALA A 214 -12.51 -18.37 1.83
CA ALA A 214 -13.67 -19.24 2.05
C ALA A 214 -13.26 -20.47 2.88
N PRO A 215 -14.15 -20.98 3.74
CA PRO A 215 -13.84 -22.09 4.62
C PRO A 215 -13.65 -23.39 3.83
N ASP A 216 -12.54 -24.09 4.08
CA ASP A 216 -12.27 -25.43 3.56
C ASP A 216 -11.62 -26.31 4.62
N ARG A 217 -12.24 -27.46 4.94
CA ARG A 217 -11.71 -28.46 5.89
C ARG A 217 -11.15 -27.86 7.20
N SER A 218 -11.84 -26.84 7.74
CA SER A 218 -11.50 -26.03 8.94
C SER A 218 -10.43 -24.93 8.78
N GLU A 219 -9.87 -24.75 7.60
CA GLU A 219 -8.93 -23.67 7.27
C GLU A 219 -9.64 -22.58 6.47
N TYR A 220 -9.40 -21.31 6.82
CA TYR A 220 -9.92 -20.15 6.11
C TYR A 220 -8.94 -18.96 6.13
N LYS A 221 -7.76 -19.14 6.71
CA LYS A 221 -6.72 -18.11 6.83
C LYS A 221 -5.55 -18.55 5.97
N LEU A 222 -5.25 -17.76 4.94
CA LEU A 222 -3.99 -17.87 4.21
C LEU A 222 -2.97 -16.99 4.94
N TYR A 223 -2.11 -17.60 5.74
CA TYR A 223 -1.15 -16.86 6.55
C TYR A 223 0.05 -16.38 5.72
N ALA A 224 0.73 -15.35 6.20
CA ALA A 224 1.93 -14.82 5.54
C ALA A 224 3.03 -15.89 5.44
N HIS A 225 3.19 -16.74 6.46
CA HIS A 225 4.16 -17.85 6.42
C HIS A 225 3.79 -18.97 5.46
N ASP A 226 2.55 -19.02 4.95
CA ASP A 226 2.15 -19.96 3.89
C ASP A 226 2.51 -19.46 2.48
N ILE A 227 2.91 -18.19 2.36
CA ILE A 227 3.32 -17.60 1.08
C ILE A 227 4.78 -17.93 0.83
N ASP A 228 5.04 -18.73 -0.20
CA ASP A 228 6.39 -19.12 -0.58
C ASP A 228 6.62 -19.00 -2.10
N ARG A 229 7.87 -18.72 -2.48
CA ARG A 229 8.40 -18.77 -3.87
C ARG A 229 7.52 -18.17 -4.97
N LEU A 230 7.35 -16.87 -4.99
CA LEU A 230 6.67 -16.13 -6.07
C LEU A 230 7.64 -15.64 -7.16
N GLN A 231 7.11 -15.48 -8.37
CA GLN A 231 7.74 -14.77 -9.48
C GLN A 231 6.94 -13.51 -9.89
N ALA A 232 6.00 -13.09 -9.04
CA ALA A 232 5.07 -12.01 -9.34
C ALA A 232 5.78 -10.66 -9.49
N GLU A 233 5.40 -9.91 -10.51
CA GLU A 233 5.75 -8.49 -10.62
C GLU A 233 4.99 -7.66 -9.61
N LEU A 234 3.72 -8.01 -9.39
CA LEU A 234 2.84 -7.30 -8.49
C LEU A 234 1.91 -8.28 -7.79
N VAL A 235 1.91 -8.21 -6.46
CA VAL A 235 0.83 -8.72 -5.62
C VAL A 235 -0.01 -7.54 -5.14
N THR A 236 -1.32 -7.62 -5.20
CA THR A 236 -2.22 -6.63 -4.60
C THR A 236 -3.07 -7.31 -3.55
N VAL A 237 -2.99 -6.82 -2.32
CA VAL A 237 -3.84 -7.22 -1.20
C VAL A 237 -4.88 -6.10 -1.01
N SER A 238 -5.97 -6.20 -1.76
CA SER A 238 -7.13 -5.32 -1.67
C SER A 238 -8.03 -5.81 -0.53
N ALA A 239 -7.59 -5.56 0.70
CA ALA A 239 -8.26 -6.05 1.88
C ALA A 239 -8.43 -4.98 2.96
N CYS A 240 -9.62 -4.94 3.56
CA CYS A 240 -9.92 -4.18 4.78
C CYS A 240 -9.37 -4.94 6.00
N ARG A 241 -9.01 -4.23 7.09
CA ARG A 241 -8.82 -4.93 8.37
C ARG A 241 -10.20 -5.32 8.87
N SER A 242 -10.33 -6.52 9.40
CA SER A 242 -11.60 -6.96 9.98
C SER A 242 -11.93 -6.17 11.25
N ALA A 243 -13.20 -5.75 11.35
CA ALA A 243 -13.76 -5.04 12.49
C ALA A 243 -13.48 -5.77 13.81
N GLY A 244 -12.85 -5.08 14.76
CA GLY A 244 -12.57 -5.58 16.13
C GLY A 244 -11.09 -5.72 16.48
N SER A 245 -10.20 -5.56 15.51
CA SER A 245 -8.76 -5.58 15.74
C SER A 245 -8.26 -4.16 16.01
N ARG A 246 -7.76 -3.90 17.22
CA ARG A 246 -7.32 -2.58 17.70
C ARG A 246 -6.37 -1.95 16.68
N SER A 247 -6.53 -0.64 16.43
CA SER A 247 -5.68 0.19 15.57
C SER A 247 -4.21 -0.23 15.68
N PHE A 248 -3.76 -1.02 14.71
CA PHE A 248 -2.42 -1.58 14.74
C PHE A 248 -1.42 -0.49 14.37
N SER A 249 -0.26 -0.51 15.00
CA SER A 249 0.97 0.02 14.41
C SER A 249 1.18 -0.63 13.04
N GLY A 250 1.67 0.14 12.08
CA GLY A 250 1.82 -0.21 10.67
C GLY A 250 2.64 -1.48 10.44
N GLU A 251 3.45 -1.90 11.42
CA GLU A 251 4.34 -3.07 11.35
C GLU A 251 3.62 -4.39 10.99
N GLY A 252 2.34 -4.58 11.35
CA GLY A 252 1.61 -5.83 11.07
C GLY A 252 1.22 -6.06 9.60
N LEU A 253 0.56 -5.10 8.95
CA LEU A 253 0.25 -5.19 7.50
C LEU A 253 1.50 -5.02 6.64
N ILE A 254 2.47 -4.27 7.13
CA ILE A 254 3.83 -4.27 6.60
C ILE A 254 4.38 -5.70 6.63
N GLY A 255 4.24 -6.43 7.74
CA GLY A 255 4.55 -7.86 7.88
C GLY A 255 3.96 -8.76 6.80
N PHE A 256 2.70 -8.55 6.47
CA PHE A 256 2.02 -9.31 5.42
C PHE A 256 2.52 -8.94 4.02
N ALA A 257 2.71 -7.64 3.73
CA ALA A 257 3.32 -7.19 2.47
C ALA A 257 4.76 -7.72 2.33
N TRP A 258 5.51 -7.75 3.44
CA TRP A 258 6.86 -8.31 3.52
C TRP A 258 6.92 -9.78 3.19
N ALA A 259 5.93 -10.58 3.58
CA ALA A 259 5.89 -11.99 3.26
C ALA A 259 5.87 -12.21 1.74
N PHE A 260 5.04 -11.46 1.01
CA PHE A 260 5.04 -11.51 -0.46
C PHE A 260 6.36 -11.05 -1.07
N LEU A 261 6.96 -9.97 -0.54
CA LEU A 261 8.26 -9.48 -0.99
C LEU A 261 9.37 -10.53 -0.76
N HIS A 262 9.39 -11.17 0.42
CA HIS A 262 10.33 -12.25 0.75
C HIS A 262 10.11 -13.50 -0.08
N ALA A 263 8.85 -13.84 -0.35
CA ALA A 263 8.50 -14.96 -1.21
C ALA A 263 8.96 -14.71 -2.66
N GLY A 264 9.18 -13.45 -3.07
CA GLY A 264 9.81 -13.11 -4.35
C GLY A 264 9.00 -12.17 -5.23
N ALA A 265 7.89 -11.61 -4.73
CA ALA A 265 7.18 -10.53 -5.41
C ALA A 265 8.06 -9.28 -5.53
N ARG A 266 8.05 -8.63 -6.70
CA ARG A 266 8.82 -7.37 -6.91
C ARG A 266 8.14 -6.17 -6.26
N ASN A 267 6.82 -6.12 -6.39
CA ASN A 267 5.99 -5.08 -5.83
C ASN A 267 4.81 -5.68 -5.09
N VAL A 268 4.38 -5.02 -4.02
CA VAL A 268 3.18 -5.37 -3.27
C VAL A 268 2.38 -4.11 -3.02
N VAL A 269 1.10 -4.10 -3.40
CA VAL A 269 0.16 -3.09 -2.95
C VAL A 269 -0.62 -3.63 -1.76
N ALA A 270 -0.60 -2.91 -0.65
CA ALA A 270 -1.36 -3.26 0.56
C ALA A 270 -1.88 -2.00 1.27
N GLY A 271 -3.02 -2.14 1.95
CA GLY A 271 -3.63 -1.07 2.74
C GLY A 271 -2.90 -0.82 4.07
N LEU A 272 -3.00 0.41 4.60
CA LEU A 272 -2.48 0.80 5.92
C LEU A 272 -3.56 0.91 7.00
N TRP A 273 -4.77 1.29 6.61
CA TRP A 273 -5.94 1.47 7.47
C TRP A 273 -7.19 0.93 6.80
N ASP A 274 -8.32 0.99 7.49
CA ASP A 274 -9.59 0.49 6.98
C ASP A 274 -10.05 1.27 5.76
N VAL A 275 -10.47 0.52 4.74
CA VAL A 275 -10.80 1.09 3.44
C VAL A 275 -12.30 1.01 3.20
N ASP A 276 -12.85 2.09 2.64
CA ASP A 276 -14.16 2.08 2.03
C ASP A 276 -14.13 1.14 0.81
N ASP A 277 -14.97 0.11 0.84
CA ASP A 277 -14.95 -0.95 -0.19
C ASP A 277 -15.34 -0.39 -1.57
N ARG A 278 -16.19 0.64 -1.61
CA ARG A 278 -16.58 1.34 -2.85
C ARG A 278 -15.44 2.16 -3.46
N SER A 279 -14.69 2.94 -2.67
CA SER A 279 -13.55 3.69 -3.18
C SER A 279 -12.40 2.76 -3.59
N THR A 280 -12.23 1.66 -2.86
CA THR A 280 -11.24 0.62 -3.19
C THR A 280 -11.50 -0.01 -4.55
N ALA A 281 -12.74 -0.43 -4.82
CA ALA A 281 -13.09 -1.00 -6.13
C ALA A 281 -12.80 -0.03 -7.30
N GLN A 282 -13.05 1.28 -7.11
CA GLN A 282 -12.72 2.31 -8.10
C GLN A 282 -11.22 2.51 -8.26
N LEU A 283 -10.49 2.58 -7.14
CA LEU A 283 -9.04 2.75 -7.13
C LEU A 283 -8.35 1.57 -7.83
N MET A 284 -8.75 0.33 -7.52
CA MET A 284 -8.17 -0.87 -8.11
C MET A 284 -8.50 -0.99 -9.60
N ASP A 285 -9.76 -0.74 -10.00
CA ASP A 285 -10.11 -0.72 -11.43
C ASP A 285 -9.25 0.30 -12.19
N ARG A 286 -9.08 1.51 -11.64
CA ARG A 286 -8.25 2.53 -12.30
C ARG A 286 -6.76 2.15 -12.31
N MET A 287 -6.22 1.66 -11.20
CA MET A 287 -4.82 1.23 -11.10
C MET A 287 -4.51 0.17 -12.16
N TYR A 288 -5.33 -0.87 -12.28
CA TYR A 288 -5.10 -1.90 -13.29
C TYR A 288 -5.34 -1.41 -14.72
N ALA A 289 -6.05 -0.30 -14.93
CA ALA A 289 -6.23 0.28 -16.27
C ALA A 289 -4.92 0.92 -16.73
N GLU A 290 -4.31 1.65 -15.81
CA GLU A 290 -3.02 2.30 -15.97
C GLU A 290 -1.88 1.28 -16.09
N LEU A 291 -1.95 0.16 -15.37
CA LEU A 291 -1.00 -0.94 -15.53
C LEU A 291 -1.08 -1.58 -16.93
N GLU A 292 -2.29 -1.85 -17.43
CA GLU A 292 -2.47 -2.40 -18.77
C GLU A 292 -2.10 -1.41 -19.88
N SER A 293 -2.19 -0.10 -19.63
CA SER A 293 -1.72 0.95 -20.56
C SER A 293 -0.19 1.06 -20.64
N GLY A 294 0.54 0.33 -19.77
CA GLY A 294 2.00 0.21 -19.83
C GLY A 294 2.75 0.94 -18.74
N LYS A 295 2.06 1.61 -17.80
CA LYS A 295 2.71 2.25 -16.64
C LYS A 295 3.30 1.20 -15.69
N SER A 296 4.32 1.59 -14.93
CA SER A 296 4.82 0.78 -13.81
C SER A 296 3.76 0.65 -12.70
N PRO A 297 3.87 -0.34 -11.79
CA PRO A 297 2.96 -0.45 -10.64
C PRO A 297 2.87 0.82 -9.79
N ALA A 298 3.99 1.54 -9.60
CA ALA A 298 4.02 2.79 -8.82
C ALA A 298 3.25 3.91 -9.52
N GLU A 299 3.52 4.13 -10.81
CA GLU A 299 2.84 5.14 -11.62
C GLU A 299 1.36 4.81 -11.80
N ALA A 300 1.00 3.53 -11.88
CA ALA A 300 -0.37 3.06 -12.00
C ALA A 300 -1.18 3.34 -10.73
N LEU A 301 -0.65 3.00 -9.55
CA LEU A 301 -1.28 3.33 -8.28
C LEU A 301 -1.37 4.85 -8.09
N HIS A 302 -0.29 5.57 -8.39
CA HIS A 302 -0.24 7.03 -8.31
C HIS A 302 -1.30 7.71 -9.17
N ALA A 303 -1.43 7.29 -10.43
CA ALA A 303 -2.44 7.82 -11.34
C ALA A 303 -3.87 7.54 -10.84
N ALA A 304 -4.12 6.35 -10.28
CA ALA A 304 -5.42 6.00 -9.71
C ALA A 304 -5.78 6.87 -8.50
N LYS A 305 -4.82 7.08 -7.58
CA LYS A 305 -5.02 7.96 -6.43
C LYS A 305 -5.28 9.41 -6.84
N LEU A 306 -4.54 9.93 -7.81
CA LEU A 306 -4.74 11.28 -8.34
C LEU A 306 -6.12 11.44 -8.99
N GLU A 307 -6.65 10.40 -9.63
CA GLU A 307 -8.00 10.44 -10.20
C GLU A 307 -9.06 10.57 -9.11
N LEU A 308 -8.98 9.77 -8.04
CA LEU A 308 -9.89 9.89 -6.89
C LEU A 308 -9.76 11.27 -6.23
N LEU A 309 -8.53 11.74 -6.01
CA LEU A 309 -8.26 13.07 -5.46
C LEU A 309 -8.93 14.19 -6.27
N ARG A 310 -8.91 14.09 -7.61
CA ARG A 310 -9.46 15.10 -8.53
C ARG A 310 -10.96 14.93 -8.79
N SER A 311 -11.54 13.79 -8.45
CA SER A 311 -12.96 13.51 -8.68
C SER A 311 -13.92 14.39 -7.85
N GLY A 312 -13.41 15.05 -6.81
CA GLY A 312 -14.19 15.96 -5.97
C GLY A 312 -15.05 15.22 -4.93
N GLY A 313 -15.92 15.97 -4.24
CA GLY A 313 -16.77 15.41 -3.19
C GLY A 313 -15.97 14.75 -2.05
N ASN A 314 -16.49 13.64 -1.51
CA ASN A 314 -15.81 12.91 -0.43
C ASN A 314 -14.55 12.19 -0.90
N LEU A 315 -14.51 11.70 -2.14
CA LEU A 315 -13.37 10.92 -2.68
C LEU A 315 -12.08 11.73 -2.78
N ARG A 316 -12.16 13.07 -2.72
CA ARG A 316 -10.98 13.93 -2.62
C ARG A 316 -10.20 13.72 -1.31
N LYS A 317 -10.86 13.27 -0.23
CA LYS A 317 -10.22 13.12 1.09
C LYS A 317 -9.22 11.96 1.08
N PRO A 318 -8.03 12.11 1.71
CA PRO A 318 -7.02 11.04 1.73
C PRO A 318 -7.49 9.72 2.34
N TYR A 319 -8.52 9.73 3.19
CA TYR A 319 -9.18 8.51 3.65
C TYR A 319 -9.51 7.53 2.50
N TYR A 320 -9.97 8.02 1.35
CA TYR A 320 -10.48 7.18 0.27
C TYR A 320 -9.42 6.73 -0.74
N TRP A 321 -8.33 7.50 -0.92
CA TRP A 321 -7.29 7.23 -1.92
C TRP A 321 -5.91 6.95 -1.32
N GLY A 322 -5.65 7.42 -0.09
CA GLY A 322 -4.41 7.24 0.65
C GLY A 322 -4.13 5.88 1.29
N PRO A 323 -5.10 4.94 1.50
CA PRO A 323 -4.83 3.75 2.30
C PRO A 323 -3.78 2.82 1.71
N PHE A 324 -3.71 2.72 0.39
CA PHE A 324 -2.87 1.74 -0.28
C PHE A 324 -1.47 2.28 -0.55
N GLN A 325 -0.44 1.54 -0.16
CA GLN A 325 0.94 1.84 -0.53
C GLN A 325 1.50 0.79 -1.47
N LEU A 326 2.45 1.20 -2.31
CA LEU A 326 3.29 0.26 -3.05
C LEU A 326 4.57 0.01 -2.27
N TYR A 327 4.78 -1.22 -1.84
CA TYR A 327 6.04 -1.72 -1.29
C TYR A 327 6.86 -2.36 -2.40
N ARG A 328 8.17 -2.07 -2.48
CA ARG A 328 9.05 -2.61 -3.52
C ARG A 328 10.42 -3.02 -3.00
N THR A 329 11.02 -4.00 -3.68
CA THR A 329 12.35 -4.55 -3.34
C THR A 329 13.43 -4.27 -4.39
N ALA A 330 13.18 -3.49 -5.44
CA ALA A 330 14.16 -3.19 -6.48
C ALA A 330 14.19 -1.69 -6.84
N ILE A 331 15.31 -1.19 -7.36
CA ILE A 331 15.41 0.12 -8.05
C ILE A 331 15.37 -0.15 -9.56
N ASP A 332 14.57 0.61 -10.31
CA ASP A 332 14.58 0.59 -11.78
C ASP A 332 15.72 1.46 -12.35
#